data_AF-A0A6I5MYS2-F1
#
_entry.id   AF-A0A6I5MYS2-F1
#
_cell.length_a   1.000
_cell.length_b   1.000
_cell.length_c   1.000
_cell.angle_alpha   90.00
_cell.angle_beta   90.00
_cell.angle_gamma   90.00
#
_symmetry.space_group_name_H-M   'P 1'
#
loop_
_entity.id
_entity.type
_entity.pdbx_description
1 polymer ?
#
loop_
_entity_poly.entity_id
_entity_poly.type
_entity_poly.pdbx_seq_one_letter_code
_entity_poly.pdbx_strand_id
1 'polypeptide(L)'
;MIGEHWGVVAAMPSVDVGAAWKSTLDAVMGVGLMDGWLPTTVYVATAVAAGLLVAAQLLRLQVGRLLAELLVAALAGGVGAVAAWLIGNKYMVFGIYMGWTMIWMITVTVAVVGWAIATAVLNRGWRRVVAIVLVPLALLSLALRIVAVTGQYRTVGSLFDYGSYESFESLHDSSVKGTAATSRAVPLDDWLKQVADGRVSVPAEPKLVEATIPATVSGFKARPALVWLPPAALAEPAAQLPVFIMLAGQPGSPGRFFDASDVRQLVTKYAATHGGVAPIIVSPDQNGDNTVNSLCANTTTHGAAETYLTVDVPNWIRRHLPVAASPDSWVIGGYSQGGTCAVELGPNHPDLFGTVLSIGAELQPTDGNVDEMVSREFNGDRSAYDRLVPVNAIAAHAPSTQTLVMGSGAEDRYSLANIGTIGDAAAAHGWQVVALKAYGTAHTWKAANAVFTSAVPWLCDRLGLGGDAARQAASSTASAATNHWFADNTGIEVIRP
;
A
#
# COMPACT_ATOMS: atom_id res chain seq x y z
N MET A 1 33.22 1.82 71.92
CA MET A 1 33.27 2.63 70.68
C MET A 1 33.74 1.72 69.56
N ILE A 2 32.79 1.22 68.77
CA ILE A 2 33.03 0.36 67.61
C ILE A 2 32.55 1.18 66.41
N GLY A 3 33.49 1.58 65.56
CA GLY A 3 33.32 2.11 64.20
C GLY A 3 34.57 1.62 63.45
N GLU A 4 34.58 1.27 62.17
CA GLU A 4 33.66 1.52 61.06
C GLU A 4 33.67 0.29 60.15
N HIS A 5 32.55 0.04 59.48
CA HIS A 5 32.24 -1.17 58.74
C HIS A 5 31.94 -0.79 57.28
N TRP A 6 32.64 -1.45 56.36
CA TRP A 6 32.27 -1.72 54.95
C TRP A 6 32.16 -0.53 53.98
N GLY A 7 33.25 -0.34 53.21
CA GLY A 7 33.20 0.29 51.90
C GLY A 7 33.05 -0.74 50.78
N VAL A 8 32.30 -0.34 49.74
CA VAL A 8 32.17 -0.94 48.40
C VAL A 8 31.17 -2.10 48.25
N VAL A 9 29.90 -1.74 48.01
CA VAL A 9 28.98 -2.56 47.19
C VAL A 9 28.94 -1.90 45.81
N ALA A 10 29.43 -2.61 44.79
CA ALA A 10 29.31 -2.20 43.40
C ALA A 10 27.83 -2.17 43.00
N ALA A 11 27.35 -1.02 42.52
CA ALA A 11 26.04 -0.91 41.90
C ALA A 11 26.02 -1.76 40.63
N MET A 12 25.25 -2.84 40.63
CA MET A 12 24.91 -3.56 39.40
C MET A 12 24.03 -2.64 38.53
N PRO A 13 24.27 -2.57 37.21
CA PRO A 13 23.40 -1.81 36.32
C PRO A 13 21.99 -2.41 36.36
N SER A 14 21.00 -1.62 36.75
CA SER A 14 19.59 -1.99 36.64
C SER A 14 19.25 -2.12 35.16
N VAL A 15 19.02 -3.35 34.70
CA VAL A 15 18.44 -3.59 33.38
C VAL A 15 17.01 -3.06 33.42
N ASP A 16 16.71 -2.03 32.63
CA ASP A 16 15.34 -1.59 32.42
C ASP A 16 14.58 -2.69 31.68
N VAL A 17 13.82 -3.47 32.45
CA VAL A 17 13.02 -4.60 31.95
C VAL A 17 12.02 -4.13 30.89
N GLY A 18 11.55 -2.89 30.96
CA GLY A 18 10.67 -2.29 29.95
C GLY A 18 11.39 -2.04 28.63
N ALA A 19 12.61 -1.50 28.68
CA ALA A 19 13.43 -1.29 27.49
C ALA A 19 13.87 -2.62 26.84
N ALA A 20 14.23 -3.62 27.64
CA ALA A 20 14.59 -4.95 27.16
C ALA A 20 13.40 -5.68 26.51
N TRP A 21 12.20 -5.57 27.10
CA TRP A 21 10.98 -6.12 26.52
C TRP A 21 10.63 -5.43 25.20
N LYS A 22 10.68 -4.10 25.16
CA LYS A 22 10.44 -3.32 23.94
C LYS A 22 11.43 -3.71 22.83
N SER A 23 12.72 -3.80 23.14
CA SER A 23 13.74 -4.22 22.17
C SER A 23 13.50 -5.64 21.63
N THR A 24 13.02 -6.56 22.47
CA THR A 24 12.69 -7.92 22.04
C THR A 24 11.45 -7.93 21.16
N LEU A 25 10.43 -7.16 21.52
CA LEU A 25 9.21 -6.99 20.74
C LEU A 25 9.52 -6.38 19.37
N ASP A 26 10.31 -5.31 19.32
CA ASP A 26 10.77 -4.67 18.08
C ASP A 26 11.54 -5.66 17.19
N ALA A 27 12.40 -6.50 17.78
CA ALA A 27 13.13 -7.52 17.03
C ALA A 27 12.19 -8.58 16.41
N VAL A 28 11.17 -9.03 17.14
CA VAL A 28 10.16 -9.99 16.64
C VAL A 28 9.28 -9.33 15.57
N MET A 29 8.82 -8.11 15.81
CA MET A 29 7.98 -7.35 14.89
C MET A 29 8.73 -6.96 13.62
N GLY A 30 10.06 -6.82 13.68
CA GLY A 30 10.93 -6.56 12.53
C GLY A 30 11.25 -7.79 11.67
N VAL A 31 10.82 -8.99 12.03
CA VAL A 31 11.09 -10.20 11.23
C VAL A 31 10.40 -10.10 9.87
N GLY A 32 11.19 -10.19 8.80
CA GLY A 32 10.72 -10.21 7.42
C GLY A 32 9.89 -11.44 7.08
N LEU A 33 8.75 -11.23 6.43
CA LEU A 33 7.84 -12.27 5.94
C LEU A 33 8.00 -12.56 4.45
N MET A 34 8.58 -11.63 3.70
CA MET A 34 8.79 -11.77 2.25
C MET A 34 10.21 -12.26 1.91
N ASP A 35 11.19 -11.88 2.73
CA ASP A 35 12.60 -12.17 2.58
C ASP A 35 13.26 -12.40 3.96
N GLY A 36 14.56 -12.70 3.95
CA GLY A 36 15.33 -12.94 5.18
C GLY A 36 15.27 -14.39 5.68
N TRP A 37 15.65 -14.57 6.96
CA TRP A 37 15.92 -15.89 7.53
C TRP A 37 14.66 -16.76 7.67
N LEU A 38 13.51 -16.18 8.01
CA LEU A 38 12.29 -16.93 8.29
C LEU A 38 11.75 -17.63 7.03
N PRO A 39 11.45 -16.92 5.91
CA PRO A 39 11.02 -17.57 4.67
C PRO A 39 12.06 -18.56 4.16
N THR A 40 13.34 -18.18 4.17
CA THR A 40 14.44 -19.04 3.69
C THR A 40 14.51 -20.35 4.48
N THR A 41 14.43 -20.27 5.82
CA THR A 41 14.49 -21.46 6.68
C THR A 41 13.30 -22.39 6.43
N VAL A 42 12.09 -21.84 6.32
CA VAL A 42 10.89 -22.64 6.05
C VAL A 42 10.96 -23.31 4.68
N TYR A 43 11.40 -22.60 3.64
CA TYR A 43 11.55 -23.16 2.29
C TYR A 43 12.62 -24.25 2.25
N VAL A 44 13.77 -24.02 2.87
CA VAL A 44 14.86 -25.01 2.94
C VAL A 44 14.40 -26.23 3.74
N ALA A 45 13.75 -26.06 4.88
CA ALA A 45 13.24 -27.18 5.69
C ALA A 45 12.22 -28.02 4.90
N THR A 46 11.32 -27.37 4.16
CA THR A 46 10.34 -28.02 3.29
C THR A 46 11.03 -28.82 2.18
N ALA A 47 12.01 -28.22 1.50
CA ALA A 47 12.76 -28.87 0.43
C ALA A 47 13.60 -30.04 0.93
N VAL A 48 14.24 -29.91 2.10
CA VAL A 48 15.02 -30.99 2.74
C VAL A 48 14.12 -32.16 3.14
N ALA A 49 12.99 -31.89 3.80
CA ALA A 49 12.03 -32.95 4.16
C ALA A 49 11.50 -33.68 2.92
N ALA A 50 11.13 -32.96 1.86
CA ALA A 50 10.72 -33.56 0.60
C ALA A 50 11.86 -34.38 -0.05
N GLY A 51 13.06 -33.83 -0.14
CA GLY A 51 14.23 -34.50 -0.71
C GLY A 51 14.60 -35.79 0.02
N LEU A 52 14.53 -35.79 1.36
CA LEU A 52 14.77 -36.97 2.19
C LEU A 52 13.77 -38.10 1.90
N LEU A 53 12.49 -37.77 1.74
CA LEU A 53 11.45 -38.76 1.40
C LEU A 53 11.68 -39.33 0.00
N VAL A 54 11.95 -38.50 -1.01
CA VAL A 54 12.24 -38.94 -2.38
C VAL A 54 13.47 -39.85 -2.41
N ALA A 55 14.59 -39.43 -1.80
CA ALA A 55 15.82 -40.21 -1.76
C ALA A 55 15.61 -41.58 -1.08
N ALA A 56 14.87 -41.61 0.04
CA ALA A 56 14.59 -42.86 0.76
C ALA A 56 13.74 -43.85 -0.07
N GLN A 57 12.88 -43.36 -0.95
CA GLN A 57 12.06 -44.22 -1.80
C GLN A 57 12.82 -44.76 -3.01
N LEU A 58 13.63 -43.90 -3.66
CA LEU A 58 14.49 -44.29 -4.77
C LEU A 58 15.53 -45.35 -4.36
N LEU A 59 16.17 -45.16 -3.20
CA LEU A 59 17.19 -46.09 -2.69
C LEU A 59 16.65 -47.48 -2.33
N ARG A 60 15.33 -47.64 -2.13
CA ARG A 60 14.72 -48.93 -1.80
C ARG A 60 14.02 -49.62 -2.97
N LEU A 61 14.15 -49.09 -4.19
CA LEU A 61 13.50 -49.63 -5.40
C LEU A 61 11.98 -49.82 -5.24
N GLN A 62 11.32 -49.01 -4.41
CA GLN A 62 9.87 -49.10 -4.14
C GLN A 62 9.05 -48.34 -5.19
N VAL A 63 9.36 -48.55 -6.47
CA VAL A 63 8.85 -47.74 -7.59
C VAL A 63 7.31 -47.77 -7.66
N GLY A 64 6.66 -48.90 -7.40
CA GLY A 64 5.20 -48.98 -7.41
C GLY A 64 4.51 -48.12 -6.35
N ARG A 65 5.11 -47.99 -5.16
CA ARG A 65 4.58 -47.11 -4.10
C ARG A 65 4.83 -45.64 -4.42
N LEU A 66 6.02 -45.33 -4.91
CA LEU A 66 6.35 -43.98 -5.37
C LEU A 66 5.39 -43.52 -6.49
N LEU A 67 5.07 -44.40 -7.45
CA LEU A 67 4.09 -44.09 -8.50
C LEU A 67 2.69 -43.83 -7.95
N ALA A 68 2.22 -44.63 -6.98
CA ALA A 68 0.93 -44.39 -6.33
C ALA A 68 0.90 -43.07 -5.56
N GLU A 69 1.97 -42.75 -4.82
CA GLU A 69 2.11 -41.48 -4.10
C GLU A 69 2.15 -40.27 -5.04
N LEU A 70 2.88 -40.38 -6.16
CA LEU A 70 2.94 -39.33 -7.20
C LEU A 70 1.61 -39.18 -7.92
N LEU A 71 0.85 -40.26 -8.14
CA LEU A 71 -0.51 -40.19 -8.67
C LEU A 71 -1.44 -39.43 -7.72
N VAL A 72 -1.38 -39.71 -6.40
CA VAL A 72 -2.14 -38.96 -5.40
C VAL A 72 -1.73 -37.49 -5.40
N ALA A 73 -0.43 -37.20 -5.50
CA ALA A 73 0.08 -35.83 -5.61
C ALA A 73 -0.51 -35.10 -6.82
N ALA A 74 -0.49 -35.73 -8.00
CA ALA A 74 -1.01 -35.17 -9.24
C ALA A 74 -2.52 -34.92 -9.16
N LEU A 75 -3.29 -35.87 -8.63
CA LEU A 75 -4.74 -35.73 -8.44
C LEU A 75 -5.07 -34.61 -7.45
N ALA A 76 -4.39 -34.57 -6.29
CA ALA A 76 -4.56 -33.52 -5.31
C ALA A 76 -4.22 -32.14 -5.89
N GLY A 77 -3.09 -32.03 -6.59
CA GLY A 77 -2.70 -30.81 -7.30
C GLY A 77 -3.75 -30.37 -8.31
N GLY A 78 -4.28 -31.29 -9.13
CA GLY A 78 -5.35 -31.00 -10.07
C GLY A 78 -6.62 -30.46 -9.41
N VAL A 79 -7.04 -31.05 -8.28
CA VAL A 79 -8.16 -30.54 -7.47
C VAL A 79 -7.85 -29.13 -6.95
N GLY A 80 -6.64 -28.91 -6.43
CA GLY A 80 -6.18 -27.59 -5.97
C GLY A 80 -6.20 -26.53 -7.07
N ALA A 81 -5.75 -26.86 -8.27
CA ALA A 81 -5.75 -25.98 -9.44
C ALA A 81 -7.17 -25.57 -9.83
N VAL A 82 -8.07 -26.55 -9.97
CA VAL A 82 -9.48 -26.32 -10.33
C VAL A 82 -10.17 -25.48 -9.27
N ALA A 83 -9.99 -25.82 -7.98
CA ALA A 83 -10.59 -25.07 -6.89
C ALA A 83 -10.09 -23.62 -6.84
N ALA A 84 -8.76 -23.40 -6.95
CA ALA A 84 -8.18 -22.07 -6.95
C ALA A 84 -8.65 -21.23 -8.14
N TRP A 85 -8.74 -21.81 -9.34
CA TRP A 85 -9.26 -21.13 -10.52
C TRP A 85 -10.75 -20.82 -10.41
N LEU A 86 -11.55 -21.76 -9.88
CA LEU A 86 -12.98 -21.54 -9.69
C LEU A 86 -13.24 -20.37 -8.72
N ILE A 87 -12.58 -20.39 -7.56
CA ILE A 87 -12.71 -19.35 -6.54
C ILE A 87 -12.18 -18.00 -7.05
N GLY A 88 -10.98 -18.00 -7.62
CA GLY A 88 -10.27 -16.79 -7.99
C GLY A 88 -10.75 -16.13 -9.28
N ASN A 89 -11.08 -16.90 -10.31
CA ASN A 89 -11.26 -16.37 -11.67
C ASN A 89 -12.65 -16.66 -12.26
N LYS A 90 -13.29 -17.78 -11.90
CA LYS A 90 -14.64 -18.11 -12.41
C LYS A 90 -15.73 -17.41 -11.60
N TYR A 91 -15.67 -17.53 -10.28
CA TYR A 91 -16.63 -16.94 -9.35
C TYR A 91 -16.17 -15.61 -8.79
N MET A 92 -14.89 -15.25 -8.99
CA MET A 92 -14.33 -13.96 -8.58
C MET A 92 -14.71 -13.63 -7.13
N VAL A 93 -14.54 -14.59 -6.21
CA VAL A 93 -15.03 -14.49 -4.83
C VAL A 93 -14.48 -13.26 -4.11
N PHE A 94 -13.31 -12.79 -4.52
CA PHE A 94 -12.64 -11.62 -3.96
C PHE A 94 -12.86 -10.33 -4.78
N GLY A 95 -13.70 -10.36 -5.82
CA GLY A 95 -13.90 -9.22 -6.73
C GLY A 95 -12.75 -8.94 -7.70
N ILE A 96 -11.63 -9.66 -7.56
CA ILE A 96 -10.38 -9.44 -8.32
C ILE A 96 -9.85 -10.73 -8.95
N TYR A 97 -9.15 -10.60 -10.08
CA TYR A 97 -8.56 -11.76 -10.75
C TYR A 97 -7.37 -12.29 -9.95
N MET A 98 -7.40 -13.59 -9.68
CA MET A 98 -6.28 -14.29 -9.07
C MET A 98 -5.20 -14.55 -10.12
N GLY A 99 -3.99 -14.04 -9.86
CA GLY A 99 -2.85 -14.25 -10.75
C GLY A 99 -2.49 -15.72 -10.91
N TRP A 100 -1.96 -16.09 -12.07
CA TRP A 100 -1.61 -17.48 -12.39
C TRP A 100 -0.55 -18.02 -11.44
N THR A 101 0.39 -17.17 -11.05
CA THR A 101 1.41 -17.49 -10.05
C THR A 101 0.78 -18.01 -8.74
N MET A 102 -0.31 -17.40 -8.28
CA MET A 102 -1.00 -17.83 -7.07
C MET A 102 -1.68 -19.19 -7.24
N ILE A 103 -2.38 -19.38 -8.37
CA ILE A 103 -3.03 -20.66 -8.71
C ILE A 103 -1.98 -21.79 -8.75
N TRP A 104 -0.82 -21.55 -9.38
CA TRP A 104 0.28 -22.51 -9.42
C TRP A 104 0.85 -22.83 -8.03
N MET A 105 1.00 -21.84 -7.15
CA MET A 105 1.49 -22.06 -5.79
C MET A 105 0.53 -22.90 -4.96
N ILE A 106 -0.77 -22.64 -5.05
CA ILE A 106 -1.81 -23.45 -4.40
C ILE A 106 -1.78 -24.87 -4.97
N THR A 107 -1.71 -25.01 -6.30
CA THR A 107 -1.62 -26.30 -7.00
C THR A 107 -0.45 -27.14 -6.49
N VAL A 108 0.76 -26.57 -6.47
CA VAL A 108 1.97 -27.26 -6.01
C VAL A 108 1.87 -27.63 -4.53
N THR A 109 1.35 -26.73 -3.68
CA THR A 109 1.22 -26.99 -2.25
C THR A 109 0.24 -28.11 -1.98
N VAL A 110 -0.93 -28.10 -2.63
CA VAL A 110 -1.93 -29.17 -2.48
C VAL A 110 -1.38 -30.49 -3.00
N ALA A 111 -0.58 -30.49 -4.08
CA ALA A 111 0.12 -31.68 -4.55
C ALA A 111 1.12 -32.22 -3.51
N VAL A 112 1.95 -31.35 -2.92
CA VAL A 112 2.92 -31.73 -1.87
C VAL A 112 2.22 -32.25 -0.61
N VAL A 113 1.10 -31.64 -0.20
CA VAL A 113 0.30 -32.09 0.95
C VAL A 113 -0.33 -33.45 0.65
N GLY A 114 -0.94 -33.64 -0.54
CA GLY A 114 -1.48 -34.93 -0.97
C GLY A 114 -0.42 -36.03 -0.99
N TRP A 115 0.77 -35.70 -1.52
CA TRP A 115 1.93 -36.58 -1.53
C TRP A 115 2.40 -36.95 -0.10
N ALA A 116 2.50 -35.97 0.78
CA ALA A 116 2.91 -36.16 2.17
C ALA A 116 1.90 -37.04 2.94
N ILE A 117 0.60 -36.81 2.75
CA ILE A 117 -0.46 -37.64 3.34
C ILE A 117 -0.37 -39.08 2.82
N ALA A 118 -0.24 -39.28 1.51
CA ALA A 118 -0.07 -40.61 0.92
C ALA A 118 1.18 -41.32 1.49
N THR A 119 2.31 -40.61 1.58
CA THR A 119 3.54 -41.11 2.16
C THR A 119 3.34 -41.53 3.62
N ALA A 120 2.66 -40.72 4.43
CA ALA A 120 2.40 -40.98 5.84
C ALA A 120 1.49 -42.21 6.06
N VAL A 121 0.56 -42.46 5.14
CA VAL A 121 -0.36 -43.61 5.18
C VAL A 121 0.36 -44.90 4.73
N LEU A 122 1.13 -44.83 3.64
CA LEU A 122 1.74 -45.99 3.00
C LEU A 122 3.06 -46.43 3.64
N ASN A 123 3.68 -45.56 4.46
CA ASN A 123 4.97 -45.82 5.11
C ASN A 123 4.86 -45.80 6.64
N ARG A 124 5.88 -46.33 7.32
CA ARG A 124 5.98 -46.39 8.79
C ARG A 124 7.32 -45.84 9.28
N GLY A 125 7.45 -45.67 10.58
CA GLY A 125 8.68 -45.18 11.23
C GLY A 125 8.99 -43.73 10.86
N TRP A 126 10.28 -43.41 10.74
CA TRP A 126 10.76 -42.04 10.52
C TRP A 126 10.17 -41.37 9.26
N ARG A 127 9.88 -42.13 8.19
CA ARG A 127 9.27 -41.60 6.96
C ARG A 127 7.87 -41.03 7.20
N ARG A 128 7.08 -41.72 8.01
CA ARG A 128 5.74 -41.25 8.40
C ARG A 128 5.86 -39.97 9.21
N VAL A 129 6.83 -39.90 10.12
CA VAL A 129 7.09 -38.69 10.93
C VAL A 129 7.49 -37.51 10.04
N VAL A 130 8.46 -37.70 9.14
CA VAL A 130 8.90 -36.65 8.20
C VAL A 130 7.76 -36.20 7.30
N ALA A 131 6.93 -37.13 6.80
CA ALA A 131 5.77 -36.80 5.99
C ALA A 131 4.70 -36.00 6.76
N ILE A 132 4.45 -36.33 8.03
CA ILE A 132 3.54 -35.55 8.89
C ILE A 132 4.09 -34.13 9.13
N VAL A 133 5.41 -33.99 9.33
CA VAL A 133 6.07 -32.68 9.49
C VAL A 133 6.07 -31.87 8.19
N LEU A 134 6.14 -32.53 7.03
CA LEU A 134 6.12 -31.86 5.73
C LEU A 134 4.79 -31.13 5.46
N VAL A 135 3.66 -31.61 5.99
CA VAL A 135 2.35 -30.96 5.80
C VAL A 135 2.32 -29.52 6.33
N PRO A 136 2.58 -29.25 7.63
CA PRO A 136 2.60 -27.87 8.13
C PRO A 136 3.72 -27.03 7.51
N LEU A 137 4.87 -27.62 7.15
CA LEU A 137 5.95 -26.90 6.46
C LEU A 137 5.53 -26.44 5.05
N ALA A 138 4.82 -27.29 4.29
CA ALA A 138 4.30 -26.94 2.98
C ALA A 138 3.22 -25.84 3.07
N LEU A 139 2.33 -25.93 4.06
CA LEU A 139 1.31 -24.90 4.31
C LEU A 139 1.91 -23.56 4.74
N LEU A 140 2.91 -23.58 5.64
CA LEU A 140 3.62 -22.37 6.05
C LEU A 140 4.43 -21.77 4.89
N SER A 141 5.03 -22.62 4.05
CA SER A 141 5.69 -22.17 2.82
C SER A 141 4.72 -21.46 1.89
N LEU A 142 3.52 -22.01 1.69
CA LEU A 142 2.47 -21.36 0.91
C LEU A 142 2.06 -20.02 1.53
N ALA A 143 1.80 -19.97 2.83
CA ALA A 143 1.41 -18.73 3.50
C ALA A 143 2.46 -17.61 3.33
N LEU A 144 3.74 -17.91 3.57
CA LEU A 144 4.83 -16.96 3.37
C LEU A 144 4.97 -16.56 1.90
N ARG A 145 4.76 -17.50 0.98
CA ARG A 145 4.83 -17.21 -0.46
C ARG A 145 3.65 -16.35 -0.93
N ILE A 146 2.45 -16.56 -0.40
CA ILE A 146 1.27 -15.71 -0.63
C ILE A 146 1.62 -14.29 -0.20
N VAL A 147 2.13 -14.10 1.02
CA VAL A 147 2.54 -12.79 1.53
C VAL A 147 3.59 -12.15 0.62
N ALA A 148 4.60 -12.91 0.19
CA ALA A 148 5.65 -12.43 -0.71
C ALA A 148 5.15 -12.09 -2.13
N VAL A 149 4.08 -12.72 -2.61
CA VAL A 149 3.48 -12.45 -3.92
C VAL A 149 2.55 -11.25 -3.86
N THR A 150 1.70 -11.16 -2.82
CA THR A 150 0.76 -10.06 -2.67
C THR A 150 1.45 -8.76 -2.28
N GLY A 151 2.54 -8.82 -1.51
CA GLY A 151 3.30 -7.66 -1.04
C GLY A 151 2.62 -6.90 0.11
N GLN A 152 1.53 -7.45 0.67
CA GLN A 152 0.68 -6.77 1.66
C GLN A 152 1.35 -6.61 3.04
N TYR A 153 2.23 -7.54 3.41
CA TYR A 153 2.84 -7.61 4.74
C TYR A 153 4.34 -7.84 4.63
N ARG A 154 5.17 -6.84 4.93
CA ARG A 154 6.63 -7.00 4.85
C ARG A 154 7.21 -7.71 6.05
N THR A 155 6.65 -7.41 7.23
CA THR A 155 7.16 -7.88 8.52
C THR A 155 6.05 -8.46 9.38
N VAL A 156 6.42 -9.19 10.44
CA VAL A 156 5.46 -9.65 11.46
C VAL A 156 4.69 -8.47 12.07
N GLY A 157 5.36 -7.34 12.33
CA GLY A 157 4.72 -6.13 12.87
C GLY A 157 3.63 -5.60 11.95
N SER A 158 3.85 -5.62 10.64
CA SER A 158 2.83 -5.18 9.69
C SER A 158 1.54 -6.00 9.77
N LEU A 159 1.56 -7.28 10.17
CA LEU A 159 0.33 -8.07 10.36
C LEU A 159 -0.60 -7.48 11.43
N PHE A 160 -0.03 -6.79 12.41
CA PHE A 160 -0.74 -6.21 13.56
C PHE A 160 -0.81 -4.68 13.51
N ASP A 161 -0.44 -4.07 12.37
CA ASP A 161 -0.32 -2.61 12.22
C ASP A 161 0.65 -2.01 13.27
N TYR A 162 1.67 -2.78 13.65
CA TYR A 162 2.65 -2.38 14.63
C TYR A 162 3.70 -1.47 13.98
N GLY A 163 3.69 -0.19 14.36
CA GLY A 163 4.76 0.75 14.05
C GLY A 163 4.99 1.70 15.23
N SER A 164 6.25 1.84 15.64
CA SER A 164 6.65 2.83 16.65
C SER A 164 6.97 4.16 15.97
N TYR A 165 5.93 4.90 15.63
CA TYR A 165 6.06 6.22 15.01
C TYR A 165 6.19 7.32 16.07
N GLU A 166 7.03 8.33 15.80
CA GLU A 166 7.00 9.56 16.57
C GLU A 166 5.64 10.24 16.36
N SER A 167 5.04 10.79 17.42
CA SER A 167 3.81 11.58 17.29
C SER A 167 4.14 12.93 16.65
N PHE A 168 3.27 13.39 15.75
CA PHE A 168 3.38 14.68 15.08
C PHE A 168 3.41 15.84 16.09
N GLU A 169 2.67 15.72 17.18
CA GLU A 169 2.63 16.71 18.27
C GLU A 169 3.99 16.87 18.96
N SER A 170 4.79 15.79 19.03
CA SER A 170 6.16 15.86 19.57
C SER A 170 7.12 16.68 18.71
N LEU A 171 6.83 16.85 17.41
CA LEU A 171 7.60 17.73 16.53
C LEU A 171 7.41 19.22 16.88
N HIS A 172 6.29 19.58 17.50
CA HIS A 172 6.00 20.96 17.92
C HIS A 172 6.61 21.30 19.30
N ASP A 173 6.77 20.31 20.17
CA ASP A 173 7.28 20.47 21.55
C ASP A 173 8.81 20.33 21.64
N SER A 174 9.38 19.52 20.75
CA SER A 174 10.83 19.45 20.57
C SER A 174 11.32 20.75 19.91
N SER A 175 12.47 21.28 20.32
CA SER A 175 13.17 22.45 19.73
C SER A 175 13.41 22.45 18.19
N VAL A 176 12.85 21.47 17.47
CA VAL A 176 12.66 21.43 16.03
C VAL A 176 11.48 22.34 15.67
N LYS A 177 11.77 23.62 15.42
CA LYS A 177 10.77 24.65 15.06
C LYS A 177 9.99 24.38 13.73
N GLY A 178 10.29 23.29 13.03
CA GLY A 178 10.16 23.08 11.58
C GLY A 178 8.80 22.75 10.98
N THR A 179 7.76 22.36 11.74
CA THR A 179 6.42 22.13 11.15
C THR A 179 5.63 23.43 11.15
N ALA A 180 6.07 24.38 10.32
CA ALA A 180 5.42 25.66 10.20
C ALA A 180 4.05 25.50 9.49
N ALA A 181 2.97 25.97 10.14
CA ALA A 181 1.65 26.10 9.50
C ALA A 181 1.77 26.81 8.14
N THR A 182 0.90 26.47 7.17
CA THR A 182 0.90 27.07 5.80
C THR A 182 1.10 28.59 5.77
N SER A 183 0.57 29.32 6.75
CA SER A 183 0.69 30.78 6.88
C SER A 183 2.12 31.32 7.10
N ARG A 184 3.06 30.46 7.49
CA ARG A 184 4.48 30.79 7.70
C ARG A 184 5.40 30.18 6.65
N ALA A 185 4.87 29.34 5.77
CA ALA A 185 5.63 28.68 4.71
C ALA A 185 5.86 29.64 3.52
N VAL A 186 7.00 29.49 2.85
CA VAL A 186 7.43 30.33 1.72
C VAL A 186 7.09 29.60 0.40
N PRO A 187 6.62 30.32 -0.65
CA PRO A 187 6.46 29.73 -1.97
C PRO A 187 7.71 29.00 -2.46
N LEU A 188 7.55 27.84 -3.08
CA LEU A 188 8.66 26.93 -3.44
C LEU A 188 9.81 27.62 -4.18
N ASP A 189 9.52 28.43 -5.21
CA ASP A 189 10.55 29.11 -6.00
C ASP A 189 11.38 30.10 -5.18
N ASP A 190 10.76 30.79 -4.24
CA ASP A 190 11.45 31.72 -3.36
C ASP A 190 12.22 30.98 -2.26
N TRP A 191 11.70 29.84 -1.80
CA TRP A 191 12.40 28.96 -0.87
C TRP A 191 13.67 28.38 -1.51
N LEU A 192 13.59 27.91 -2.76
CA LEU A 192 14.74 27.40 -3.52
C LEU A 192 15.83 28.46 -3.68
N LYS A 193 15.47 29.71 -3.97
CA LYS A 193 16.43 30.84 -4.00
C LYS A 193 17.07 31.06 -2.63
N GLN A 194 16.29 31.02 -1.56
CA GLN A 194 16.82 31.18 -0.19
C GLN A 194 17.79 30.07 0.20
N VAL A 195 17.55 28.83 -0.20
CA VAL A 195 18.49 27.72 -0.01
C VAL A 195 19.76 27.94 -0.83
N ALA A 196 19.64 28.33 -2.10
CA ALA A 196 20.79 28.62 -2.96
C ALA A 196 21.68 29.76 -2.42
N ASP A 197 21.06 30.78 -1.81
CA ASP A 197 21.73 31.90 -1.15
C ASP A 197 22.29 31.54 0.25
N GLY A 198 22.07 30.33 0.74
CA GLY A 198 22.50 29.89 2.08
C GLY A 198 21.70 30.51 3.23
N ARG A 199 20.52 31.10 2.96
CA ARG A 199 19.64 31.72 3.97
C ARG A 199 18.77 30.71 4.72
N VAL A 200 18.54 29.54 4.14
CA VAL A 200 17.79 28.43 4.74
C VAL A 200 18.69 27.20 4.84
N SER A 201 18.77 26.62 6.04
CA SER A 201 19.40 25.33 6.25
C SER A 201 18.36 24.23 6.14
N VAL A 202 18.56 23.30 5.20
CA VAL A 202 17.67 22.16 4.99
C VAL A 202 18.14 21.00 5.88
N PRO A 203 17.27 20.41 6.72
CA PRO A 203 17.60 19.17 7.43
C PRO A 203 18.03 18.05 6.49
N ALA A 204 18.78 17.07 6.98
CA ALA A 204 19.23 15.96 6.14
C ALA A 204 18.13 14.89 5.94
N GLU A 205 17.37 14.60 7.00
CA GLU A 205 16.49 13.44 7.04
C GLU A 205 15.01 13.84 6.97
N PRO A 206 14.19 13.15 6.15
CA PRO A 206 12.74 13.25 6.24
C PRO A 206 12.23 12.61 7.54
N LYS A 207 10.95 12.86 7.87
CA LYS A 207 10.28 12.21 9.00
C LYS A 207 9.00 11.49 8.57
N LEU A 208 8.71 10.35 9.18
CA LEU A 208 7.40 9.71 9.15
C LEU A 208 6.84 9.75 10.56
N VAL A 209 5.69 10.38 10.72
CA VAL A 209 5.07 10.61 12.03
C VAL A 209 3.61 10.22 12.03
N GLU A 210 3.12 9.85 13.21
CA GLU A 210 1.70 9.58 13.45
C GLU A 210 1.00 10.86 13.89
N ALA A 211 -0.15 11.16 13.30
CA ALA A 211 -0.93 12.35 13.60
C ALA A 211 -2.38 11.99 13.92
N THR A 212 -2.93 12.54 15.00
CA THR A 212 -4.36 12.48 15.25
C THR A 212 -5.05 13.60 14.49
N ILE A 213 -5.87 13.25 13.49
CA ILE A 213 -6.71 14.22 12.76
C ILE A 213 -8.10 14.22 13.42
N PRO A 214 -8.51 15.31 14.09
CA PRO A 214 -9.82 15.38 14.72
C PRO A 214 -10.95 15.34 13.69
N ALA A 215 -11.87 14.41 13.85
CA ALA A 215 -13.09 14.29 13.04
C ALA A 215 -14.19 15.26 13.52
N THR A 216 -13.87 16.55 13.58
CA THR A 216 -14.73 17.57 14.21
C THR A 216 -16.05 17.77 13.46
N VAL A 217 -16.03 17.72 12.13
CA VAL A 217 -17.24 17.89 11.30
C VAL A 217 -17.92 16.55 11.05
N SER A 218 -17.16 15.52 10.69
CA SER A 218 -17.70 14.21 10.33
C SER A 218 -18.16 13.36 11.51
N GLY A 219 -17.55 13.51 12.69
CA GLY A 219 -17.73 12.57 13.79
C GLY A 219 -17.25 11.14 13.46
N PHE A 220 -16.53 10.96 12.35
CA PHE A 220 -16.05 9.67 11.89
C PHE A 220 -14.99 9.10 12.85
N LYS A 221 -15.05 7.80 13.12
CA LYS A 221 -14.12 7.12 14.03
C LYS A 221 -12.87 6.65 13.28
N ALA A 222 -12.04 7.61 12.89
CA ALA A 222 -10.77 7.33 12.25
C ALA A 222 -9.71 6.88 13.26
N ARG A 223 -8.87 5.91 12.85
CA ARG A 223 -7.57 5.65 13.48
C ARG A 223 -6.57 6.78 13.15
N PRO A 224 -5.47 6.91 13.91
CA PRO A 224 -4.44 7.90 13.62
C PRO A 224 -3.89 7.82 12.19
N ALA A 225 -3.66 8.97 11.57
CA ALA A 225 -3.08 9.08 10.24
C ALA A 225 -1.54 8.97 10.30
N LEU A 226 -0.92 8.62 9.18
CA LEU A 226 0.53 8.74 9.02
C LEU A 226 0.88 9.87 8.06
N VAL A 227 1.90 10.65 8.41
CA VAL A 227 2.36 11.81 7.65
C VAL A 227 3.85 11.66 7.39
N TRP A 228 4.23 11.61 6.11
CA TRP A 228 5.61 11.70 5.68
C TRP A 228 5.94 13.15 5.31
N LEU A 229 6.97 13.69 5.95
CA LEU A 229 7.46 15.06 5.80
C LEU A 229 8.83 15.03 5.11
N PRO A 230 8.97 15.65 3.93
CA PRO A 230 10.27 15.84 3.30
C PRO A 230 11.13 16.83 4.10
N PRO A 231 12.45 16.84 3.89
CA PRO A 231 13.33 17.80 4.56
C PRO A 231 12.92 19.27 4.40
N ALA A 232 12.43 19.67 3.22
CA ALA A 232 11.96 21.04 2.98
C ALA A 232 10.73 21.43 3.82
N ALA A 233 9.92 20.46 4.25
CA ALA A 233 8.79 20.68 5.17
C ALA A 233 9.21 20.79 6.64
N LEU A 234 10.47 20.48 6.95
CA LEU A 234 11.06 20.51 8.29
C LEU A 234 12.07 21.67 8.46
N ALA A 235 12.33 22.42 7.39
CA ALA A 235 13.23 23.56 7.38
C ALA A 235 12.57 24.82 7.96
N GLU A 236 13.39 25.84 8.28
CA GLU A 236 12.91 27.12 8.79
C GLU A 236 13.45 28.31 7.98
N PRO A 237 12.59 29.07 7.28
CA PRO A 237 11.19 28.74 6.98
C PRO A 237 11.03 27.47 6.12
N ALA A 238 9.87 26.82 6.23
CA ALA A 238 9.50 25.67 5.40
C ALA A 238 9.03 26.10 4.00
N ALA A 239 9.19 25.21 3.01
CA ALA A 239 8.66 25.40 1.66
C ALA A 239 7.16 25.04 1.59
N GLN A 240 6.38 25.79 0.81
CA GLN A 240 5.03 25.37 0.41
C GLN A 240 5.13 24.24 -0.62
N LEU A 241 4.66 23.05 -0.26
CA LEU A 241 4.83 21.85 -1.06
C LEU A 241 3.47 21.28 -1.53
N PRO A 242 3.44 20.52 -2.63
CA PRO A 242 2.30 19.68 -2.97
C PRO A 242 2.00 18.66 -1.87
N VAL A 243 0.74 18.22 -1.79
CA VAL A 243 0.30 17.20 -0.84
C VAL A 243 -0.41 16.06 -1.54
N PHE A 244 -0.07 14.83 -1.15
CA PHE A 244 -0.68 13.62 -1.68
C PHE A 244 -1.44 12.96 -0.52
N ILE A 245 -2.76 12.94 -0.62
CA ILE A 245 -3.63 12.16 0.25
C ILE A 245 -3.71 10.75 -0.32
N MET A 246 -3.09 9.79 0.36
CA MET A 246 -2.88 8.43 -0.14
C MET A 246 -3.61 7.39 0.70
N LEU A 247 -4.56 6.70 0.08
CA LEU A 247 -5.47 5.75 0.71
C LEU A 247 -5.00 4.31 0.50
N ALA A 248 -5.15 3.49 1.54
CA ALA A 248 -4.85 2.06 1.49
C ALA A 248 -5.93 1.28 0.71
N GLY A 249 -5.67 0.01 0.40
CA GLY A 249 -6.71 -0.93 -0.03
C GLY A 249 -7.51 -1.48 1.16
N GLN A 250 -8.42 -2.41 0.88
CA GLN A 250 -9.10 -3.21 1.90
C GLN A 250 -8.58 -4.67 1.81
N PRO A 251 -8.16 -5.30 2.93
CA PRO A 251 -8.01 -4.73 4.27
C PRO A 251 -6.89 -3.68 4.34
N GLY A 252 -7.06 -2.65 5.18
CA GLY A 252 -6.07 -1.57 5.25
C GLY A 252 -6.19 -0.60 6.42
N SER A 253 -5.13 0.18 6.56
CA SER A 253 -4.88 1.20 7.57
C SER A 253 -3.95 2.27 7.00
N PRO A 254 -3.83 3.44 7.65
CA PRO A 254 -2.76 4.40 7.37
C PRO A 254 -1.36 3.79 7.34
N GLY A 255 -1.06 2.92 8.31
CA GLY A 255 0.18 2.14 8.37
C GLY A 255 0.36 1.23 7.15
N ARG A 256 -0.69 0.50 6.78
CA ARG A 256 -0.68 -0.44 5.64
C ARG A 256 -0.26 0.23 4.35
N PHE A 257 -0.71 1.46 4.07
CA PHE A 257 -0.31 2.17 2.87
C PHE A 257 1.22 2.35 2.82
N PHE A 258 1.83 2.84 3.90
CA PHE A 258 3.28 3.06 3.95
C PHE A 258 4.09 1.76 4.01
N ASP A 259 3.59 0.76 4.73
CA ASP A 259 4.27 -0.53 4.88
C ASP A 259 4.25 -1.34 3.59
N ALA A 260 3.12 -1.37 2.88
CA ALA A 260 3.00 -2.16 1.66
C ALA A 260 3.54 -1.41 0.42
N SER A 261 3.44 -0.08 0.40
CA SER A 261 3.93 0.72 -0.73
C SER A 261 5.43 1.03 -0.67
N ASP A 262 6.03 1.25 -1.84
CA ASP A 262 7.41 1.79 -1.94
C ASP A 262 7.44 3.33 -1.96
N VAL A 263 6.30 4.00 -1.77
CA VAL A 263 6.17 5.46 -1.91
C VAL A 263 7.11 6.18 -0.98
N ARG A 264 7.22 5.78 0.30
CA ARG A 264 8.15 6.39 1.26
C ARG A 264 9.60 6.38 0.75
N GLN A 265 10.07 5.23 0.29
CA GLN A 265 11.43 5.07 -0.22
C GLN A 265 11.64 5.94 -1.47
N LEU A 266 10.64 5.95 -2.35
CA LEU A 266 10.65 6.70 -3.60
C LEU A 266 10.73 8.22 -3.37
N VAL A 267 9.86 8.78 -2.52
CA VAL A 267 9.87 10.22 -2.22
C VAL A 267 11.06 10.64 -1.37
N THR A 268 11.59 9.73 -0.53
CA THR A 268 12.86 9.96 0.20
C THR A 268 14.02 10.07 -0.77
N LYS A 269 14.13 9.14 -1.72
CA LYS A 269 15.16 9.18 -2.77
C LYS A 269 15.00 10.43 -3.65
N TYR A 270 13.78 10.76 -4.03
CA TYR A 270 13.48 11.96 -4.81
C TYR A 270 13.94 13.21 -4.05
N ALA A 271 13.56 13.38 -2.78
CA ALA A 271 13.98 14.52 -1.97
C ALA A 271 15.51 14.63 -1.87
N ALA A 272 16.21 13.51 -1.66
CA ALA A 272 17.66 13.49 -1.57
C ALA A 272 18.37 14.00 -2.85
N THR A 273 17.76 13.82 -4.02
CA THR A 273 18.33 14.30 -5.30
C THR A 273 17.78 15.65 -5.76
N HIS A 274 16.80 16.23 -5.06
CA HIS A 274 16.13 17.49 -5.43
C HIS A 274 16.23 18.54 -4.32
N GLY A 275 17.32 18.54 -3.54
CA GLY A 275 17.55 19.59 -2.52
C GLY A 275 16.57 19.54 -1.35
N GLY A 276 16.04 18.36 -1.04
CA GLY A 276 15.13 18.13 0.09
C GLY A 276 13.65 18.37 -0.23
N VAL A 277 13.29 18.69 -1.48
CA VAL A 277 11.89 18.90 -1.89
C VAL A 277 11.26 17.60 -2.40
N ALA A 278 10.03 17.34 -1.97
CA ALA A 278 9.16 16.24 -2.38
C ALA A 278 7.74 16.59 -1.92
N PRO A 279 6.69 15.88 -2.38
CA PRO A 279 5.35 16.09 -1.85
C PRO A 279 5.27 15.64 -0.38
N ILE A 280 4.44 16.31 0.40
CA ILE A 280 4.02 15.80 1.71
C ILE A 280 3.03 14.66 1.47
N ILE A 281 3.25 13.49 2.07
CA ILE A 281 2.33 12.35 1.92
C ILE A 281 1.53 12.21 3.21
N VAL A 282 0.21 12.23 3.09
CA VAL A 282 -0.72 12.03 4.21
C VAL A 282 -1.56 10.80 3.91
N SER A 283 -1.48 9.78 4.77
CA SER A 283 -2.37 8.63 4.71
C SER A 283 -3.37 8.72 5.85
N PRO A 284 -4.59 9.24 5.62
CA PRO A 284 -5.66 9.23 6.61
C PRO A 284 -6.33 7.85 6.66
N ASP A 285 -7.07 7.57 7.74
CA ASP A 285 -7.87 6.35 7.82
C ASP A 285 -9.22 6.55 7.14
N GLN A 286 -9.44 5.86 6.02
CA GLN A 286 -10.71 5.91 5.31
C GLN A 286 -11.76 4.94 5.86
N ASN A 287 -11.37 3.91 6.62
CA ASN A 287 -12.24 2.78 6.95
C ASN A 287 -12.63 2.70 8.43
N GLY A 288 -11.84 3.28 9.34
CA GLY A 288 -12.06 3.18 10.78
C GLY A 288 -11.66 1.82 11.38
N ASP A 289 -11.57 0.76 10.56
CA ASP A 289 -11.12 -0.59 10.92
C ASP A 289 -10.44 -1.28 9.73
N ASN A 290 -9.64 -2.31 10.01
CA ASN A 290 -8.94 -3.09 8.98
C ASN A 290 -9.86 -3.88 8.04
N THR A 291 -11.04 -4.28 8.50
CA THR A 291 -11.95 -5.18 7.77
C THR A 291 -13.16 -4.48 7.18
N VAL A 292 -13.39 -3.22 7.54
CA VAL A 292 -14.51 -2.40 7.08
C VAL A 292 -14.24 -1.81 5.70
N ASN A 293 -15.28 -1.78 4.86
CA ASN A 293 -15.34 -0.94 3.67
C ASN A 293 -16.31 0.20 3.94
N SER A 294 -15.81 1.41 4.22
CA SER A 294 -16.68 2.58 4.44
C SER A 294 -17.31 3.11 3.15
N LEU A 295 -16.96 2.51 2.00
CA LEU A 295 -17.21 3.02 0.65
C LEU A 295 -16.59 4.40 0.41
N CYS A 296 -15.75 4.90 1.34
CA CYS A 296 -15.31 6.31 1.38
C CYS A 296 -16.46 7.32 1.32
N ALA A 297 -17.65 6.90 1.73
CA ALA A 297 -18.90 7.63 1.64
C ALA A 297 -19.40 8.05 3.02
N ASN A 298 -20.36 8.97 3.06
CA ASN A 298 -21.19 9.14 4.24
C ASN A 298 -22.25 8.02 4.31
N THR A 299 -22.01 7.00 5.14
CA THR A 299 -22.94 5.87 5.29
C THR A 299 -23.60 5.82 6.67
N THR A 300 -24.74 5.15 6.73
CA THR A 300 -25.51 4.93 7.97
C THR A 300 -24.83 3.96 8.93
N THR A 301 -24.02 3.03 8.43
CA THR A 301 -23.42 1.96 9.25
C THR A 301 -21.99 2.27 9.68
N HIS A 302 -21.24 3.02 8.85
CA HIS A 302 -19.82 3.28 9.05
C HIS A 302 -19.51 4.76 9.34
N GLY A 303 -20.50 5.66 9.23
CA GLY A 303 -20.37 7.07 9.55
C GLY A 303 -19.93 7.92 8.36
N ALA A 304 -19.51 9.15 8.63
CA ALA A 304 -19.29 10.17 7.61
C ALA A 304 -17.85 10.17 7.04
N ALA A 305 -17.43 9.07 6.40
CA ALA A 305 -16.06 8.90 5.91
C ALA A 305 -15.70 9.90 4.80
N GLU A 306 -16.62 10.17 3.87
CA GLU A 306 -16.45 11.20 2.82
C GLU A 306 -16.20 12.57 3.44
N THR A 307 -17.02 12.97 4.41
CA THR A 307 -16.87 14.25 5.12
C THR A 307 -15.53 14.32 5.86
N TYR A 308 -15.09 13.22 6.45
CA TYR A 308 -13.78 13.16 7.10
C TYR A 308 -12.65 13.41 6.09
N LEU A 309 -12.69 12.73 4.94
CA LEU A 309 -11.65 12.79 3.91
C LEU A 309 -11.64 14.11 3.13
N THR A 310 -12.78 14.81 3.02
CA THR A 310 -12.92 16.02 2.18
C THR A 310 -13.04 17.30 3.00
N VAL A 311 -13.32 17.21 4.29
CA VAL A 311 -13.43 18.38 5.18
C VAL A 311 -12.41 18.32 6.30
N ASP A 312 -12.48 17.32 7.18
CA ASP A 312 -11.65 17.29 8.40
C ASP A 312 -10.16 17.13 8.06
N VAL A 313 -9.81 16.18 7.19
CA VAL A 313 -8.44 15.92 6.75
C VAL A 313 -7.84 17.12 6.01
N PRO A 314 -8.45 17.69 4.95
CA PRO A 314 -7.88 18.84 4.25
C PRO A 314 -7.74 20.08 5.15
N ASN A 315 -8.70 20.30 6.04
CA ASN A 315 -8.63 21.41 7.00
C ASN A 315 -7.49 21.22 8.00
N TRP A 316 -7.26 20.00 8.49
CA TRP A 316 -6.12 19.71 9.34
C TRP A 316 -4.80 19.90 8.60
N ILE A 317 -4.67 19.39 7.37
CA ILE A 317 -3.49 19.53 6.53
C ILE A 317 -3.14 21.01 6.33
N ARG A 318 -4.09 21.85 5.89
CA ARG A 318 -3.85 23.29 5.67
C ARG A 318 -3.42 24.04 6.92
N ARG A 319 -3.91 23.62 8.09
CA ARG A 319 -3.56 24.27 9.37
C ARG A 319 -2.18 23.89 9.89
N HIS A 320 -1.74 22.65 9.68
CA HIS A 320 -0.57 22.11 10.38
C HIS A 320 0.64 21.86 9.47
N LEU A 321 0.44 21.74 8.17
CA LEU A 321 1.49 21.38 7.22
C LEU A 321 1.80 22.54 6.27
N PRO A 322 3.04 22.70 5.79
CA PRO A 322 3.41 23.75 4.86
C PRO A 322 3.01 23.37 3.42
N VAL A 323 1.72 23.36 3.13
CA VAL A 323 1.18 22.92 1.84
C VAL A 323 0.83 24.09 0.93
N ALA A 324 0.97 23.90 -0.38
CA ALA A 324 0.43 24.84 -1.35
C ALA A 324 -1.12 24.85 -1.30
N ALA A 325 -1.74 26.02 -1.51
CA ALA A 325 -3.19 26.17 -1.34
C ALA A 325 -4.01 25.72 -2.57
N SER A 326 -3.42 25.73 -3.77
CA SER A 326 -4.11 25.44 -5.02
C SER A 326 -4.51 23.96 -5.11
N PRO A 327 -5.73 23.63 -5.61
CA PRO A 327 -6.13 22.25 -5.89
C PRO A 327 -5.16 21.56 -6.84
N ASP A 328 -4.54 22.30 -7.77
CA ASP A 328 -3.54 21.77 -8.70
C ASP A 328 -2.31 21.17 -8.00
N SER A 329 -2.05 21.53 -6.73
CA SER A 329 -0.97 20.99 -5.91
C SER A 329 -1.42 19.86 -4.98
N TRP A 330 -2.66 19.40 -5.10
CA TRP A 330 -3.26 18.39 -4.24
C TRP A 330 -3.62 17.15 -5.07
N VAL A 331 -3.08 16.02 -4.64
CA VAL A 331 -3.33 14.71 -5.23
C VAL A 331 -4.15 13.89 -4.24
N ILE A 332 -5.23 13.26 -4.72
CA ILE A 332 -5.83 12.13 -4.02
C ILE A 332 -5.51 10.85 -4.76
N GLY A 333 -5.10 9.81 -4.04
CA GLY A 333 -4.76 8.55 -4.67
C GLY A 333 -4.80 7.35 -3.76
N GLY A 334 -4.61 6.17 -4.32
CA GLY A 334 -4.63 4.94 -3.54
C GLY A 334 -4.60 3.68 -4.39
N TYR A 335 -4.69 2.55 -3.71
CA TYR A 335 -4.69 1.21 -4.30
C TYR A 335 -5.96 0.43 -3.92
N SER A 336 -6.51 -0.34 -4.86
CA SER A 336 -7.71 -1.16 -4.69
C SER A 336 -8.89 -0.29 -4.22
N GLN A 337 -9.53 -0.61 -3.10
CA GLN A 337 -10.55 0.24 -2.47
C GLN A 337 -10.13 1.72 -2.38
N GLY A 338 -8.91 2.05 -1.92
CA GLY A 338 -8.42 3.43 -1.89
C GLY A 338 -8.24 4.05 -3.28
N GLY A 339 -8.00 3.23 -4.31
CA GLY A 339 -8.03 3.64 -5.71
C GLY A 339 -9.45 4.00 -6.16
N THR A 340 -10.45 3.19 -5.80
CA THR A 340 -11.88 3.47 -6.02
C THR A 340 -12.29 4.77 -5.33
N CYS A 341 -11.90 4.96 -4.06
CA CYS A 341 -12.14 6.21 -3.34
C CYS A 341 -11.54 7.43 -4.04
N ALA A 342 -10.35 7.30 -4.64
CA ALA A 342 -9.73 8.41 -5.35
C ALA A 342 -10.51 8.83 -6.61
N VAL A 343 -11.04 7.88 -7.39
CA VAL A 343 -11.88 8.16 -8.58
C VAL A 343 -13.32 8.50 -8.24
N GLU A 344 -13.74 8.33 -6.99
CA GLU A 344 -15.01 8.82 -6.45
C GLU A 344 -14.87 10.26 -5.93
N LEU A 345 -13.91 10.50 -5.04
CA LEU A 345 -13.75 11.78 -4.32
C LEU A 345 -13.11 12.85 -5.20
N GLY A 346 -12.15 12.48 -6.06
CA GLY A 346 -11.47 13.41 -6.96
C GLY A 346 -12.43 14.22 -7.84
N PRO A 347 -13.28 13.56 -8.67
CA PRO A 347 -14.24 14.29 -9.50
C PRO A 347 -15.35 14.98 -8.72
N ASN A 348 -15.74 14.49 -7.53
CA ASN A 348 -16.73 15.16 -6.68
C ASN A 348 -16.18 16.39 -5.94
N HIS A 349 -14.85 16.52 -5.86
CA HIS A 349 -14.16 17.62 -5.16
C HIS A 349 -13.04 18.23 -6.01
N PRO A 350 -13.35 18.79 -7.20
CA PRO A 350 -12.35 19.46 -8.03
C PRO A 350 -11.78 20.73 -7.38
N ASP A 351 -12.49 21.28 -6.38
CA ASP A 351 -12.02 22.38 -5.53
C ASP A 351 -10.96 21.95 -4.50
N LEU A 352 -10.75 20.64 -4.32
CA LEU A 352 -9.72 20.09 -3.44
C LEU A 352 -8.60 19.41 -4.21
N PHE A 353 -8.91 18.69 -5.29
CA PHE A 353 -7.96 17.80 -5.95
C PHE A 353 -7.83 18.09 -7.44
N GLY A 354 -6.67 18.60 -7.86
CA GLY A 354 -6.32 18.77 -9.27
C GLY A 354 -5.84 17.49 -9.94
N THR A 355 -5.43 16.49 -9.15
CA THR A 355 -4.93 15.21 -9.66
C THR A 355 -5.48 14.01 -8.88
N VAL A 356 -5.82 12.96 -9.62
CA VAL A 356 -6.25 11.66 -9.11
C VAL A 356 -5.24 10.58 -9.52
N LEU A 357 -4.73 9.81 -8.56
CA LEU A 357 -3.83 8.67 -8.79
C LEU A 357 -4.49 7.37 -8.31
N SER A 358 -5.05 6.59 -9.23
CA SER A 358 -5.90 5.45 -8.90
C SER A 358 -5.35 4.13 -9.42
N ILE A 359 -5.08 3.19 -8.52
CA ILE A 359 -4.50 1.90 -8.90
C ILE A 359 -5.47 0.79 -8.54
N GLY A 360 -5.85 -0.05 -9.51
CA GLY A 360 -6.74 -1.18 -9.27
C GLY A 360 -8.16 -0.77 -8.88
N ALA A 361 -8.66 0.35 -9.40
CA ALA A 361 -9.99 0.86 -9.08
C ALA A 361 -11.12 -0.05 -9.57
N GLU A 362 -12.24 0.00 -8.87
CA GLU A 362 -13.52 -0.55 -9.30
C GLU A 362 -14.33 0.49 -10.11
N LEU A 363 -15.31 0.03 -10.89
CA LEU A 363 -16.22 0.91 -11.63
C LEU A 363 -17.17 1.71 -10.73
N GLN A 364 -17.31 1.27 -9.48
CA GLN A 364 -18.23 1.82 -8.50
C GLN A 364 -17.80 1.29 -7.13
N PRO A 365 -18.03 2.04 -6.03
CA PRO A 365 -17.87 1.50 -4.70
C PRO A 365 -18.82 0.32 -4.49
N THR A 366 -18.31 -0.80 -3.98
CA THR A 366 -19.11 -2.00 -3.72
C THR A 366 -18.69 -2.70 -2.42
N ASP A 367 -19.70 -3.17 -1.68
CA ASP A 367 -19.56 -4.06 -0.52
C ASP A 367 -20.66 -5.13 -0.61
N GLY A 368 -20.52 -5.98 -1.62
CA GLY A 368 -21.48 -7.04 -1.97
C GLY A 368 -22.49 -6.61 -3.03
N ASN A 369 -23.72 -7.14 -2.96
CA ASN A 369 -24.76 -6.79 -3.91
C ASN A 369 -25.13 -5.29 -3.78
N VAL A 370 -25.20 -4.59 -4.92
CA VAL A 370 -25.42 -3.14 -4.95
C VAL A 370 -26.75 -2.73 -4.32
N ASP A 371 -27.85 -3.43 -4.61
CA ASP A 371 -29.16 -3.05 -4.09
C ASP A 371 -29.25 -3.28 -2.56
N GLU A 372 -28.67 -4.38 -2.08
CA GLU A 372 -28.55 -4.66 -0.64
C GLU A 372 -27.66 -3.63 0.07
N MET A 373 -26.53 -3.27 -0.55
CA MET A 373 -25.63 -2.25 -0.04
C MET A 373 -26.30 -0.87 -0.03
N VAL A 374 -27.02 -0.47 -1.09
CA VAL A 374 -27.76 0.81 -1.13
C VAL A 374 -28.80 0.87 -0.02
N SER A 375 -29.56 -0.21 0.17
CA SER A 375 -30.52 -0.33 1.26
C SER A 375 -29.85 -0.17 2.63
N ARG A 376 -28.73 -0.86 2.84
CA ARG A 376 -27.99 -0.88 4.11
C ARG A 376 -27.30 0.44 4.42
N GLU A 377 -26.47 0.92 3.49
CA GLU A 377 -25.49 2.00 3.68
C GLU A 377 -26.08 3.40 3.44
N PHE A 378 -27.07 3.49 2.56
CA PHE A 378 -27.68 4.75 2.15
C PHE A 378 -29.17 4.82 2.51
N ASN A 379 -29.67 3.90 3.36
CA ASN A 379 -31.08 3.82 3.74
C ASN A 379 -32.02 3.74 2.51
N GLY A 380 -31.56 3.10 1.43
CA GLY A 380 -32.29 2.98 0.17
C GLY A 380 -32.15 4.19 -0.77
N ASP A 381 -31.40 5.23 -0.40
CA ASP A 381 -31.15 6.38 -1.29
C ASP A 381 -30.16 6.01 -2.39
N ARG A 382 -30.73 5.59 -3.52
CA ARG A 382 -29.97 5.24 -4.72
C ARG A 382 -29.25 6.45 -5.33
N SER A 383 -29.80 7.65 -5.19
CA SER A 383 -29.18 8.86 -5.74
C SER A 383 -27.91 9.25 -4.98
N ALA A 384 -27.92 9.06 -3.65
CA ALA A 384 -26.73 9.17 -2.83
C ALA A 384 -25.66 8.20 -3.33
N TYR A 385 -25.98 6.94 -3.57
CA TYR A 385 -25.01 6.00 -4.11
C TYR A 385 -24.52 6.36 -5.53
N ASP A 386 -25.43 6.65 -6.45
CA ASP A 386 -25.09 6.82 -7.87
C ASP A 386 -24.16 8.02 -8.11
N ARG A 387 -24.15 9.03 -7.22
CA ARG A 387 -23.21 10.17 -7.29
C ARG A 387 -21.74 9.77 -7.05
N LEU A 388 -21.54 8.62 -6.38
CA LEU A 388 -20.21 8.11 -6.04
C LEU A 388 -19.60 7.29 -7.19
N VAL A 389 -20.43 6.83 -8.13
CA VAL A 389 -19.97 6.09 -9.30
C VAL A 389 -19.07 7.01 -10.14
N PRO A 390 -17.78 6.67 -10.37
CA PRO A 390 -16.80 7.54 -11.01
C PRO A 390 -17.26 8.19 -12.31
N VAL A 391 -17.88 7.43 -13.22
CA VAL A 391 -18.35 8.00 -14.51
C VAL A 391 -19.47 9.03 -14.33
N ASN A 392 -20.32 8.86 -13.32
CA ASN A 392 -21.37 9.82 -13.00
C ASN A 392 -20.77 11.06 -12.35
N ALA A 393 -19.84 10.87 -11.40
CA ALA A 393 -19.14 11.97 -10.73
C ALA A 393 -18.37 12.84 -11.73
N ILE A 394 -17.65 12.21 -12.67
CA ILE A 394 -16.92 12.90 -13.76
C ILE A 394 -17.89 13.71 -14.62
N ALA A 395 -18.98 13.10 -15.07
CA ALA A 395 -19.96 13.78 -15.93
C ALA A 395 -20.65 14.96 -15.22
N ALA A 396 -20.96 14.81 -13.93
CA ALA A 396 -21.61 15.85 -13.12
C ALA A 396 -20.73 17.09 -12.90
N HIS A 397 -19.41 16.95 -12.95
CA HIS A 397 -18.44 18.02 -12.73
C HIS A 397 -17.64 18.38 -13.99
N ALA A 398 -18.16 18.00 -15.17
CA ALA A 398 -17.56 18.31 -16.46
C ALA A 398 -17.90 19.74 -16.95
N PRO A 399 -17.04 20.36 -17.78
CA PRO A 399 -15.67 19.93 -18.10
C PRO A 399 -14.71 20.22 -16.95
N SER A 400 -13.59 19.48 -16.89
CA SER A 400 -12.55 19.67 -15.88
C SER A 400 -11.15 19.58 -16.49
N THR A 401 -10.19 20.26 -15.86
CA THR A 401 -8.76 20.23 -16.23
C THR A 401 -7.95 19.26 -15.35
N GLN A 402 -8.63 18.49 -14.51
CA GLN A 402 -7.98 17.53 -13.61
C GLN A 402 -7.15 16.50 -14.38
N THR A 403 -6.12 15.98 -13.71
CA THR A 403 -5.28 14.90 -14.23
C THR A 403 -5.68 13.59 -13.57
N LEU A 404 -5.86 12.54 -14.37
CA LEU A 404 -6.14 11.18 -13.92
C LEU A 404 -4.99 10.27 -14.34
N VAL A 405 -4.29 9.72 -13.35
CA VAL A 405 -3.33 8.63 -13.56
C VAL A 405 -3.97 7.35 -13.04
N MET A 406 -4.19 6.38 -13.92
CA MET A 406 -4.71 5.07 -13.54
C MET A 406 -3.71 3.96 -13.82
N GLY A 407 -3.72 2.91 -12.99
CA GLY A 407 -2.87 1.75 -13.23
C GLY A 407 -3.45 0.43 -12.72
N SER A 408 -3.06 -0.68 -13.35
CA SER A 408 -3.42 -2.03 -12.89
C SER A 408 -2.38 -3.07 -13.29
N GLY A 409 -2.39 -4.23 -12.63
CA GLY A 409 -1.59 -5.39 -13.03
C GLY A 409 -2.10 -6.00 -14.34
N ALA A 410 -1.17 -6.46 -15.19
CA ALA A 410 -1.46 -7.04 -16.49
C ALA A 410 -2.34 -8.31 -16.43
N GLU A 411 -2.27 -9.05 -15.33
CA GLU A 411 -3.11 -10.24 -15.10
C GLU A 411 -4.48 -9.88 -14.50
N ASP A 412 -4.65 -8.66 -13.98
CA ASP A 412 -5.93 -8.18 -13.47
C ASP A 412 -6.77 -7.55 -14.58
N ARG A 413 -7.40 -8.44 -15.35
CA ARG A 413 -8.20 -8.08 -16.52
C ARG A 413 -9.44 -7.26 -16.16
N TYR A 414 -9.94 -7.39 -14.94
CA TYR A 414 -11.13 -6.66 -14.49
C TYR A 414 -10.77 -5.20 -14.24
N SER A 415 -9.78 -4.92 -13.38
CA SER A 415 -9.35 -3.54 -13.15
C SER A 415 -8.75 -2.87 -14.39
N LEU A 416 -8.14 -3.62 -15.32
CA LEU A 416 -7.73 -3.07 -16.62
C LEU A 416 -8.92 -2.62 -17.48
N ALA A 417 -10.02 -3.37 -17.49
CA ALA A 417 -11.23 -2.96 -18.20
C ALA A 417 -11.87 -1.72 -17.54
N ASN A 418 -11.77 -1.60 -16.21
CA ASN A 418 -12.28 -0.44 -15.48
C ASN A 418 -11.52 0.85 -15.82
N ILE A 419 -10.21 0.75 -16.07
CA ILE A 419 -9.40 1.86 -16.60
C ILE A 419 -9.97 2.35 -17.93
N GLY A 420 -10.35 1.43 -18.83
CA GLY A 420 -11.14 1.67 -20.04
C GLY A 420 -12.27 2.65 -19.81
N THR A 421 -13.23 2.20 -19.02
CA THR A 421 -14.48 2.92 -18.79
C THR A 421 -14.29 4.26 -18.10
N ILE A 422 -13.48 4.31 -17.02
CA ILE A 422 -13.31 5.53 -16.22
C ILE A 422 -12.42 6.53 -16.96
N GLY A 423 -11.35 6.05 -17.59
CA GLY A 423 -10.40 6.85 -18.36
C GLY A 423 -11.05 7.45 -19.61
N ASP A 424 -11.85 6.68 -20.35
CA ASP A 424 -12.60 7.20 -21.50
C ASP A 424 -13.59 8.29 -21.08
N ALA A 425 -14.32 8.09 -19.98
CA ALA A 425 -15.23 9.10 -19.45
C ALA A 425 -14.47 10.39 -19.06
N ALA A 426 -13.36 10.27 -18.34
CA ALA A 426 -12.54 11.41 -17.94
C ALA A 426 -12.00 12.18 -19.18
N ALA A 427 -11.43 11.46 -20.15
CA ALA A 427 -10.90 12.06 -21.38
C ALA A 427 -11.99 12.76 -22.20
N ALA A 428 -13.17 12.15 -22.33
CA ALA A 428 -14.32 12.76 -23.01
C ALA A 428 -14.80 14.06 -22.34
N HIS A 429 -14.55 14.21 -21.03
CA HIS A 429 -14.93 15.37 -20.22
C HIS A 429 -13.76 16.34 -19.94
N GLY A 430 -12.66 16.23 -20.70
CA GLY A 430 -11.58 17.22 -20.73
C GLY A 430 -10.38 16.94 -19.80
N TRP A 431 -10.41 15.83 -19.05
CA TRP A 431 -9.31 15.47 -18.17
C TRP A 431 -8.08 15.03 -18.96
N GLN A 432 -6.91 15.21 -18.37
CA GLN A 432 -5.68 14.58 -18.87
C GLN A 432 -5.56 13.18 -18.29
N VAL A 433 -5.54 12.15 -19.13
CA VAL A 433 -5.53 10.75 -18.67
C VAL A 433 -4.22 10.05 -19.02
N VAL A 434 -3.65 9.38 -18.02
CA VAL A 434 -2.51 8.47 -18.17
C VAL A 434 -2.94 7.10 -17.66
N ALA A 435 -2.93 6.09 -18.52
CA ALA A 435 -3.32 4.73 -18.18
C ALA A 435 -2.11 3.79 -18.25
N LEU A 436 -1.85 3.04 -17.17
CA LEU A 436 -0.64 2.24 -16.98
C LEU A 436 -0.97 0.77 -16.72
N LYS A 437 -0.19 -0.13 -17.32
CA LYS A 437 -0.31 -1.58 -17.13
C LYS A 437 1.00 -2.16 -16.63
N ALA A 438 0.97 -2.85 -15.49
CA ALA A 438 2.15 -3.44 -14.84
C ALA A 438 2.31 -4.93 -15.19
N TYR A 439 3.38 -5.30 -15.90
CA TYR A 439 3.59 -6.68 -16.34
C TYR A 439 3.92 -7.65 -15.21
N GLY A 440 3.56 -8.91 -15.39
CA GLY A 440 3.88 -10.00 -14.44
C GLY A 440 3.23 -9.85 -13.07
N THR A 441 2.18 -9.01 -12.97
CA THR A 441 1.47 -8.74 -11.72
C THR A 441 -0.04 -8.84 -11.93
N ALA A 442 -0.73 -9.30 -10.89
CA ALA A 442 -2.19 -9.27 -10.76
C ALA A 442 -2.58 -8.14 -9.79
N HIS A 443 -3.75 -8.23 -9.16
CA HIS A 443 -4.20 -7.29 -8.12
C HIS A 443 -3.36 -7.46 -6.83
N THR A 444 -2.16 -6.89 -6.84
CA THR A 444 -1.15 -7.01 -5.77
C THR A 444 -0.45 -5.67 -5.53
N TRP A 445 0.15 -5.50 -4.35
CA TRP A 445 0.98 -4.32 -4.07
C TRP A 445 2.21 -4.23 -4.97
N LYS A 446 2.63 -5.33 -5.61
CA LYS A 446 3.67 -5.27 -6.64
C LYS A 446 3.22 -4.49 -7.88
N ALA A 447 1.96 -4.67 -8.31
CA ALA A 447 1.38 -3.86 -9.38
C ALA A 447 1.31 -2.39 -8.94
N ALA A 448 0.84 -2.14 -7.72
CA ALA A 448 0.76 -0.79 -7.17
C ALA A 448 2.14 -0.11 -7.10
N ASN A 449 3.16 -0.80 -6.61
CA ASN A 449 4.52 -0.26 -6.53
C ASN A 449 5.14 -0.03 -7.90
N ALA A 450 4.87 -0.87 -8.90
CA ALA A 450 5.32 -0.63 -10.27
C ALA A 450 4.72 0.66 -10.84
N VAL A 451 3.41 0.88 -10.61
CA VAL A 451 2.72 2.11 -11.02
C VAL A 451 3.23 3.31 -10.23
N PHE A 452 3.34 3.23 -8.90
CA PHE A 452 3.87 4.31 -8.05
C PHE A 452 5.30 4.71 -8.44
N THR A 453 6.18 3.72 -8.65
CA THR A 453 7.58 3.94 -9.07
C THR A 453 7.67 4.77 -10.34
N SER A 454 6.71 4.58 -11.25
CA SER A 454 6.69 5.29 -12.53
C SER A 454 5.98 6.65 -12.43
N ALA A 455 4.84 6.69 -11.73
CA ALA A 455 3.94 7.85 -11.71
C ALA A 455 4.29 8.90 -10.65
N VAL A 456 4.74 8.52 -9.47
CA VAL A 456 5.00 9.49 -8.39
C VAL A 456 6.11 10.48 -8.76
N PRO A 457 7.27 10.08 -9.31
CA PRO A 457 8.31 11.04 -9.67
C PRO A 457 7.86 11.93 -10.85
N TRP A 458 7.09 11.38 -11.79
CA TRP A 458 6.45 12.17 -12.86
C TRP A 458 5.52 13.25 -12.30
N LEU A 459 4.68 12.87 -11.31
CA LEU A 459 3.81 13.81 -10.62
C LEU A 459 4.61 14.86 -9.85
N CYS A 460 5.71 14.49 -9.21
CA CYS A 460 6.57 15.46 -8.53
C CYS A 460 7.07 16.54 -9.51
N ASP A 461 7.57 16.13 -10.67
CA ASP A 461 8.07 17.05 -11.70
C ASP A 461 6.95 17.92 -12.27
N ARG A 462 5.78 17.32 -12.57
CA ARG A 462 4.59 18.02 -13.05
C ARG A 462 4.08 19.07 -12.07
N LEU A 463 4.20 18.79 -10.77
CA LEU A 463 3.77 19.67 -9.68
C LEU A 463 4.85 20.70 -9.30
N GLY A 464 5.90 20.85 -10.11
CA GLY A 464 6.89 21.90 -9.95
C GLY A 464 8.09 21.56 -9.06
N LEU A 465 8.17 20.33 -8.55
CA LEU A 465 9.25 19.91 -7.64
C LEU A 465 10.54 19.51 -8.39
N GLY A 466 10.44 19.22 -9.68
CA GLY A 466 11.60 18.98 -10.55
C GLY A 466 12.37 20.28 -10.86
N GLY A 467 13.59 20.16 -11.40
CA GLY A 467 14.35 21.32 -11.88
C GLY A 467 13.69 22.01 -13.09
N ASP A 468 14.16 23.19 -13.50
CA ASP A 468 13.56 24.00 -14.57
C ASP A 468 13.32 23.23 -15.89
N ALA A 469 14.27 22.38 -16.28
CA ALA A 469 14.15 21.54 -17.47
C ALA A 469 13.06 20.45 -17.34
N ALA A 470 12.94 19.85 -16.16
CA ALA A 470 11.90 18.85 -15.86
C ALA A 470 10.51 19.49 -15.79
N ARG A 471 10.41 20.71 -15.20
CA ARG A 471 9.16 21.50 -15.17
C ARG A 471 8.66 21.84 -16.57
N GLN A 472 9.56 22.22 -17.49
CA GLN A 472 9.19 22.50 -18.89
C GLN A 472 8.76 21.25 -19.65
N ALA A 473 9.39 20.10 -19.40
CA ALA A 473 8.99 18.83 -20.02
C ALA A 473 7.63 18.32 -19.50
N ALA A 474 7.41 18.38 -18.18
CA ALA A 474 6.21 17.89 -17.52
C ALA A 474 4.97 18.79 -17.71
N SER A 475 5.18 20.10 -17.95
CA SER A 475 4.11 21.05 -18.31
C SER A 475 3.69 20.99 -19.77
N SER A 476 4.50 20.35 -20.64
CA SER A 476 4.10 20.16 -22.03
C SER A 476 2.96 19.13 -22.10
N THR A 477 1.76 19.58 -22.49
CA THR A 477 0.56 18.73 -22.67
C THR A 477 0.68 17.76 -23.85
N ALA A 478 1.87 17.63 -24.44
CA ALA A 478 2.11 16.75 -25.56
C ALA A 478 2.16 15.31 -25.06
N SER A 479 1.14 14.51 -25.42
CA SER A 479 1.09 13.06 -25.18
C SER A 479 2.42 12.34 -25.46
N ALA A 480 3.22 12.83 -26.41
CA ALA A 480 4.55 12.30 -26.72
C ALA A 480 5.57 12.41 -25.56
N ALA A 481 5.60 13.52 -24.82
CA ALA A 481 6.54 13.71 -23.70
C ALA A 481 6.14 12.85 -22.49
N THR A 482 4.85 12.80 -22.18
CA THR A 482 4.30 11.90 -21.16
C THR A 482 4.57 10.44 -21.50
N ASN A 483 4.33 10.02 -22.75
CA ASN A 483 4.58 8.65 -23.18
C ASN A 483 6.07 8.29 -23.11
N HIS A 484 6.97 9.25 -23.39
CA HIS A 484 8.41 9.02 -23.31
C HIS A 484 8.86 8.74 -21.88
N TRP A 485 8.36 9.51 -20.90
CA TRP A 485 8.68 9.30 -19.47
C TRP A 485 8.40 7.87 -19.00
N PHE A 486 7.23 7.34 -19.35
CA PHE A 486 6.80 6.01 -18.92
C PHE A 486 7.45 4.88 -19.72
N ALA A 487 7.90 5.13 -20.96
CA ALA A 487 8.54 4.14 -21.80
C ALA A 487 9.90 3.66 -21.25
N ASP A 488 10.58 4.50 -20.45
CA ASP A 488 11.89 4.18 -19.87
C ASP A 488 11.79 3.26 -18.63
N ASN A 489 10.59 3.04 -18.10
CA ASN A 489 10.37 2.17 -16.94
C ASN A 489 10.11 0.72 -17.37
N THR A 490 11.13 -0.13 -17.29
CA THR A 490 11.02 -1.56 -17.58
C THR A 490 10.01 -2.23 -16.64
N GLY A 491 8.85 -2.64 -17.17
CA GLY A 491 7.80 -3.33 -16.40
C GLY A 491 6.44 -2.64 -16.42
N ILE A 492 6.35 -1.42 -16.96
CA ILE A 492 5.09 -0.70 -17.18
C ILE A 492 4.90 -0.47 -18.69
N GLU A 493 3.65 -0.52 -19.14
CA GLU A 493 3.22 -0.11 -20.47
C GLU A 493 2.20 1.02 -20.34
N VAL A 494 2.39 2.10 -21.10
CA VAL A 494 1.31 3.09 -21.30
C VAL A 494 0.30 2.48 -22.26
N ILE A 495 -0.93 2.34 -21.78
CA ILE A 495 -2.05 1.85 -22.57
C ILE A 495 -2.95 3.03 -22.97
N ARG A 496 -3.79 2.82 -23.97
CA ARG A 496 -4.92 3.74 -24.16
C ARG A 496 -5.85 3.62 -22.94
N PRO A 497 -6.48 4.74 -22.52
CA PRO A 497 -7.54 4.71 -21.54
C PRO A 497 -8.46 3.53 -21.81
#